data_AF-A0A080WDS7-F1
#
_entry.id   AF-A0A080WDS7-F1
#
_cell.length_a   1.000
_cell.length_b   1.000
_cell.length_c   1.000
_cell.angle_alpha   90.00
_cell.angle_beta   90.00
_cell.angle_gamma   90.00
#
_symmetry.space_group_name_H-M   'P 1'
#
loop_
_entity.id
_entity.type
_entity.pdbx_description
1 polymer ?
#
loop_
_entity_poly.entity_id
_entity_poly.type
_entity_poly.pdbx_seq_one_letter_code
_entity_poly.pdbx_strand_id
1 'polypeptide(L)'
;MFKVFGSARHPTNNFGWNAPFGYPAKSPEDARKWWSQIPSDADVVVTHTPAKNHLDLTTHHGNIGCEHLRQALWSIRPRLSICGHVHEARGYERVIWDVDDTKPGAFSETSTTVGSLPPRESKKMSRVDLTGKTYPRLANEGPKDPARSETCFINAAILATHYPHAGGRKFNSPIVVDLDLLLDDEQEPEQN
;
A
#
# COMPACT_ATOMS: atom_id res chain seq x y z
N MET A 1 0.16 -16.42 -11.94
CA MET A 1 1.54 -16.32 -11.42
C MET A 1 1.58 -15.13 -10.48
N PHE A 2 2.15 -15.28 -9.28
CA PHE A 2 2.24 -14.19 -8.29
C PHE A 2 3.18 -13.06 -8.75
N LYS A 3 2.72 -11.80 -8.70
CA LYS A 3 3.44 -10.62 -9.20
C LYS A 3 3.66 -9.55 -8.13
N VAL A 4 4.92 -9.15 -7.99
CA VAL A 4 5.34 -8.08 -7.07
C VAL A 4 5.97 -6.94 -7.86
N PHE A 5 5.49 -5.72 -7.63
CA PHE A 5 6.12 -4.49 -8.12
C PHE A 5 6.79 -3.75 -6.97
N GLY A 6 7.97 -3.17 -7.22
CA GLY A 6 8.73 -2.41 -6.22
C GLY A 6 9.29 -1.10 -6.79
N SER A 7 9.19 0.00 -6.02
CA SER A 7 9.77 1.29 -6.42
C SER A 7 10.20 2.16 -5.23
N ALA A 8 11.42 2.70 -5.30
CA ALA A 8 11.93 3.68 -4.32
C ALA A 8 11.45 5.12 -4.61
N ARG A 9 10.72 5.33 -5.71
CA ARG A 9 10.26 6.67 -6.14
C ARG A 9 9.31 7.29 -5.12
N HIS A 10 9.44 8.60 -4.94
CA HIS A 10 8.61 9.37 -4.04
C HIS A 10 8.55 10.85 -4.45
N PRO A 11 7.45 11.57 -4.14
CA PRO A 11 7.38 13.00 -4.41
C PRO A 11 8.33 13.77 -3.50
N THR A 12 9.18 14.62 -4.08
CA THR A 12 9.98 15.58 -3.31
C THR A 12 9.10 16.77 -2.97
N ASN A 13 8.82 16.92 -1.68
CA ASN A 13 8.18 18.11 -1.16
C ASN A 13 9.17 19.29 -1.14
N ASN A 14 8.65 20.52 -1.11
CA ASN A 14 9.40 21.77 -1.13
C ASN A 14 10.31 21.99 0.11
N PHE A 15 10.50 21.00 0.98
CA PHE A 15 11.24 21.10 2.25
C PHE A 15 12.76 20.92 2.09
N GLY A 16 13.30 21.02 0.88
CA GLY A 16 14.76 21.02 0.65
C GLY A 16 15.47 19.67 0.81
N TRP A 17 14.73 18.58 1.07
CA TRP A 17 15.28 17.23 1.05
C TRP A 17 15.39 16.72 -0.39
N ASN A 18 16.55 16.98 -1.03
CA ASN A 18 16.94 16.29 -2.27
C ASN A 18 17.32 14.84 -1.94
N ALA A 19 16.31 14.02 -1.64
CA ALA A 19 16.50 12.60 -1.43
C ALA A 19 16.69 11.88 -2.78
N PRO A 20 17.59 10.89 -2.86
CA PRO A 20 17.73 10.07 -4.07
C PRO A 20 16.38 9.42 -4.43
N PHE A 21 16.13 9.21 -5.72
CA PHE A 21 14.88 8.64 -6.25
C PHE A 21 13.64 9.56 -6.19
N GLY A 22 13.79 10.80 -5.74
CA GLY A 22 12.73 11.80 -5.77
C GLY A 22 12.24 12.18 -7.18
N TYR A 23 10.99 12.63 -7.30
CA TYR A 23 10.48 13.38 -8.45
C TYR A 23 9.72 14.63 -7.96
N PRO A 24 9.68 15.73 -8.74
CA PRO A 24 9.03 16.96 -8.30
C PRO A 24 7.56 16.74 -7.92
N ALA A 25 7.17 17.04 -6.68
CA ALA A 25 5.78 16.87 -6.23
C ALA A 25 4.79 17.72 -7.04
N LYS A 26 5.27 18.82 -7.63
CA LYS A 26 4.51 19.74 -8.48
C LYS A 26 4.43 19.31 -9.95
N SER A 27 4.98 18.15 -10.32
CA SER A 27 4.89 17.57 -11.66
C SER A 27 3.98 16.33 -11.65
N PRO A 28 2.66 16.52 -11.92
CA PRO A 28 1.73 15.42 -12.12
C PRO A 28 2.17 14.45 -13.23
N GLU A 29 2.75 14.96 -14.31
CA GLU A 29 3.21 14.18 -15.45
C GLU A 29 4.33 13.20 -15.07
N ASP A 30 5.30 13.63 -14.27
CA ASP A 30 6.37 12.73 -13.78
C ASP A 30 5.79 11.65 -12.87
N ALA A 31 4.89 12.03 -11.96
CA ALA A 31 4.25 11.09 -11.05
C ALA A 31 3.45 10.03 -11.83
N ARG A 32 2.63 10.44 -12.81
CA ARG A 32 1.84 9.53 -13.66
C ARG A 32 2.74 8.60 -14.47
N LYS A 33 3.80 9.14 -15.08
CA LYS A 33 4.77 8.36 -15.86
C LYS A 33 5.45 7.27 -15.04
N TRP A 34 5.72 7.52 -13.76
CA TRP A 34 6.29 6.50 -12.88
C TRP A 34 5.26 5.46 -12.46
N TRP A 35 4.10 5.90 -11.98
CA TRP A 35 3.10 4.97 -11.45
C TRP A 35 2.35 4.20 -12.53
N SER A 36 2.40 4.62 -13.80
CA SER A 36 1.89 3.84 -14.93
C SER A 36 2.74 2.59 -15.26
N GLN A 37 3.89 2.42 -14.62
CA GLN A 37 4.75 1.23 -14.81
C GLN A 37 4.35 0.05 -13.92
N ILE A 38 3.45 0.26 -12.96
CA ILE A 38 2.94 -0.82 -12.13
C ILE A 38 2.08 -1.73 -13.04
N PRO A 39 2.37 -3.04 -13.14
CA PRO A 39 1.54 -3.96 -13.91
C PRO A 39 0.09 -3.95 -13.42
N SER A 40 -0.86 -4.00 -14.36
CA SER A 40 -2.30 -3.99 -14.04
C SER A 40 -2.76 -5.20 -13.23
N ASP A 41 -1.97 -6.27 -13.21
CA ASP A 41 -2.22 -7.51 -12.49
C ASP A 41 -1.24 -7.74 -11.32
N ALA A 42 -0.57 -6.68 -10.85
CA ALA A 42 0.29 -6.77 -9.67
C ALA A 42 -0.52 -7.21 -8.43
N ASP A 43 -0.06 -8.25 -7.73
CA ASP A 43 -0.65 -8.72 -6.47
C ASP A 43 -0.19 -7.89 -5.28
N VAL A 44 1.10 -7.51 -5.30
CA VAL A 44 1.74 -6.73 -4.26
C VAL A 44 2.47 -5.55 -4.88
N VAL A 45 2.23 -4.36 -4.34
CA VAL A 45 2.94 -3.13 -4.70
C VAL A 45 3.73 -2.66 -3.49
N VAL A 46 5.03 -2.48 -3.64
CA VAL A 46 5.93 -1.97 -2.59
C VAL A 46 6.50 -0.62 -3.03
N THR A 47 6.22 0.43 -2.27
CA THR A 47 6.69 1.79 -2.55
C THR A 47 7.45 2.38 -1.37
N HIS A 48 8.29 3.39 -1.63
CA HIS A 48 8.84 4.17 -0.53
C HIS A 48 7.77 5.07 0.09
N THR A 49 7.10 5.88 -0.74
CA THR A 49 6.05 6.81 -0.31
C THR A 49 4.72 6.07 -0.08
N PRO A 50 3.92 6.48 0.93
CA PRO A 50 2.53 6.07 1.01
C PRO A 50 1.68 6.69 -0.11
N ALA A 51 0.54 6.07 -0.40
CA ALA A 51 -0.52 6.67 -1.19
C ALA A 51 -1.19 7.78 -0.38
N LYS A 52 -1.71 8.81 -1.06
CA LYS A 52 -2.39 9.92 -0.37
C LYS A 52 -3.54 9.39 0.49
N ASN A 53 -3.69 9.93 1.69
CA ASN A 53 -4.71 9.58 2.69
C ASN A 53 -4.64 8.16 3.27
N HIS A 54 -3.65 7.34 2.87
CA HIS A 54 -3.49 5.96 3.34
C HIS A 54 -2.16 5.80 4.08
N LEU A 55 -2.23 5.78 5.42
CA LEU A 55 -1.07 5.65 6.31
C LEU A 55 0.03 6.69 6.00
N ASP A 56 -0.37 7.93 5.68
CA ASP A 56 0.50 9.02 5.24
C ASP A 56 0.44 10.27 6.13
N LEU A 57 -0.26 10.18 7.26
CA LEU A 57 -0.42 11.29 8.21
C LEU A 57 0.86 11.53 9.01
N THR A 58 1.32 12.77 9.02
CA THR A 58 2.43 13.25 9.84
C THR A 58 1.92 14.22 10.90
N THR A 59 2.64 14.33 12.01
CA THR A 59 2.34 15.25 13.12
C THR A 59 2.40 16.72 12.70
N HIS A 60 3.25 17.05 11.72
CA HIS A 60 3.57 18.46 11.38
C HIS A 60 3.13 18.91 9.99
N HIS A 61 2.91 18.00 9.05
CA HIS A 61 2.66 18.34 7.64
C HIS A 61 1.35 17.76 7.10
N GLY A 62 0.54 17.14 7.97
CA GLY A 62 -0.67 16.44 7.56
C GLY A 62 -0.36 15.23 6.68
N ASN A 63 -1.27 14.90 5.77
CA ASN A 63 -1.14 13.80 4.81
C ASN A 63 -0.12 14.14 3.72
N ILE A 64 1.00 13.42 3.65
CA ILE A 64 2.09 13.70 2.69
C ILE A 64 2.20 12.67 1.55
N GLY A 65 1.27 11.72 1.46
CA GLY A 65 1.29 10.66 0.46
C GLY A 65 1.05 11.16 -0.96
N CYS A 66 1.32 10.28 -1.93
CA CYS A 66 1.20 10.62 -3.34
C CYS A 66 -0.20 10.31 -3.89
N GLU A 67 -0.87 11.34 -4.40
CA GLU A 67 -2.22 11.21 -5.00
C GLU A 67 -2.19 10.36 -6.28
N HIS A 68 -1.17 10.53 -7.13
CA HIS A 68 -1.06 9.73 -8.36
C HIS A 68 -0.77 8.26 -8.07
N LEU A 69 -0.10 7.94 -6.95
CA LEU A 69 0.04 6.56 -6.49
C LEU A 69 -1.31 6.01 -6.03
N ARG A 70 -2.10 6.79 -5.27
CA ARG A 70 -3.46 6.40 -4.87
C ARG A 70 -4.34 6.07 -6.08
N GLN A 71 -4.30 6.91 -7.11
CA GLN A 71 -5.03 6.70 -8.37
C GLN A 71 -4.57 5.41 -9.09
N ALA A 72 -3.25 5.18 -9.19
CA ALA A 72 -2.74 3.95 -9.79
C ALA A 72 -3.17 2.71 -9.00
N LEU A 73 -3.13 2.76 -7.66
CA LEU A 73 -3.60 1.67 -6.80
C LEU A 73 -5.11 1.45 -6.89
N TRP A 74 -5.92 2.51 -7.06
CA TRP A 74 -7.36 2.39 -7.31
C TRP A 74 -7.64 1.70 -8.66
N SER A 75 -6.79 1.91 -9.67
CA SER A 75 -6.92 1.25 -10.98
C SER A 75 -6.49 -0.22 -10.94
N ILE A 76 -5.39 -0.53 -10.23
CA ILE A 76 -4.75 -1.86 -10.21
C ILE A 76 -5.35 -2.77 -9.14
N ARG A 77 -5.72 -2.16 -8.00
CA ARG A 77 -6.32 -2.79 -6.82
C ARG A 77 -5.52 -4.03 -6.38
N PRO A 78 -4.22 -3.88 -6.07
CA PRO A 78 -3.43 -5.01 -5.59
C PRO A 78 -4.00 -5.55 -4.28
N ARG A 79 -3.76 -6.83 -3.98
CA ARG A 79 -4.16 -7.42 -2.69
C ARG A 79 -3.43 -6.69 -1.54
N LEU A 80 -2.18 -6.27 -1.77
CA LEU A 80 -1.34 -5.61 -0.78
C LEU A 80 -0.61 -4.39 -1.36
N SER A 81 -0.68 -3.26 -0.65
CA SER A 81 0.13 -2.06 -0.91
C SER A 81 0.99 -1.76 0.32
N ILE A 82 2.31 -1.86 0.16
CA ILE A 82 3.28 -1.69 1.25
C ILE A 82 4.07 -0.41 1.04
N CYS A 83 4.11 0.44 2.05
CA CYS A 83 4.91 1.66 2.06
C CYS A 83 5.79 1.76 3.31
N GLY A 84 6.60 2.84 3.34
CA GLY A 84 7.28 3.29 4.54
C GLY A 84 7.21 4.82 4.61
N HIS A 85 8.37 5.47 4.79
CA HIS A 85 8.57 6.92 4.77
C HIS A 85 7.94 7.68 5.95
N VAL A 86 6.67 7.45 6.27
CA VAL A 86 5.95 8.14 7.34
C VAL A 86 6.01 7.31 8.62
N HIS A 87 7.02 7.56 9.46
CA HIS A 87 7.28 6.77 10.68
C HIS A 87 6.11 6.75 11.67
N GLU A 88 5.37 7.85 11.73
CA GLU A 88 4.28 8.08 12.69
C GLU A 88 2.98 7.37 12.28
N ALA A 89 2.83 7.08 10.99
CA ALA A 89 1.67 6.39 10.43
C ALA A 89 1.89 4.86 10.27
N ARG A 90 2.87 4.31 11.00
CA ARG A 90 3.15 2.86 11.03
C ARG A 90 1.89 2.10 11.45
N GLY A 91 1.41 1.19 10.60
CA GLY A 91 0.12 0.53 10.80
C GLY A 91 -0.33 -0.27 9.60
N TYR A 92 -1.59 -0.71 9.63
CA TYR A 92 -2.26 -1.27 8.46
C TYR A 92 -3.73 -0.85 8.43
N GLU A 93 -4.31 -0.83 7.24
CA GLU A 93 -5.73 -0.59 7.02
C GLU A 93 -6.21 -1.40 5.81
N ARG A 94 -7.52 -1.58 5.73
CA ARG A 94 -8.19 -2.26 4.64
C ARG A 94 -9.11 -1.29 3.93
N VAL A 95 -8.96 -1.16 2.61
CA VAL A 95 -9.66 -0.16 1.80
C VAL A 95 -10.48 -0.89 0.76
N ILE A 96 -11.79 -0.64 0.78
CA ILE A 96 -12.71 -1.05 -0.29
C ILE A 96 -12.83 0.12 -1.25
N TRP A 97 -12.44 -0.10 -2.50
CA TRP A 97 -12.51 0.88 -3.57
C TRP A 97 -13.94 1.03 -4.08
N ASP A 98 -14.34 2.25 -4.37
CA ASP A 98 -15.59 2.55 -5.07
C ASP A 98 -15.35 2.35 -6.57
N VAL A 99 -15.82 1.21 -7.08
CA VAL A 99 -15.68 0.80 -8.48
C VAL A 99 -17.02 1.01 -9.20
N ASP A 100 -17.50 2.25 -9.19
CA ASP A 100 -18.63 2.66 -10.01
C ASP A 100 -18.14 3.08 -11.40
N ASP A 101 -18.26 2.16 -12.37
CA ASP A 101 -17.89 2.39 -13.77
C ASP A 101 -18.68 3.53 -14.43
N THR A 102 -19.78 4.00 -13.82
CA THR A 102 -20.57 5.12 -14.33
C THR A 102 -19.99 6.48 -13.96
N LYS A 103 -19.00 6.54 -13.06
CA LYS A 103 -18.31 7.78 -12.64
C LYS A 103 -16.79 7.71 -12.87
N PRO A 104 -16.33 7.57 -14.13
CA PRO A 104 -14.91 7.49 -14.43
C PRO A 104 -14.17 8.74 -13.95
N GLY A 105 -13.08 8.54 -13.19
CA GLY A 105 -12.22 9.61 -12.69
C GLY A 105 -12.51 10.10 -11.26
N ALA A 106 -13.52 9.56 -10.58
CA ALA A 106 -13.81 9.91 -9.20
C ALA A 106 -12.75 9.40 -8.19
N PHE A 107 -12.00 8.34 -8.53
CA PHE A 107 -10.98 7.68 -7.69
C PHE A 107 -11.34 7.75 -6.20
N SER A 108 -12.28 6.93 -5.76
CA SER A 108 -12.85 6.98 -4.41
C SER A 108 -12.76 5.64 -3.69
N GLU A 109 -12.80 5.74 -2.36
CA GLU A 109 -12.92 4.62 -1.43
C GLU A 109 -14.37 4.56 -0.93
N THR A 110 -14.98 3.37 -0.98
CA THR A 110 -16.26 3.13 -0.32
C THR A 110 -16.10 3.07 1.19
N SER A 111 -15.04 2.42 1.68
CA SER A 111 -14.76 2.36 3.11
C SER A 111 -13.28 2.13 3.40
N THR A 112 -12.84 2.54 4.59
CA THR A 112 -11.50 2.28 5.12
C THR A 112 -11.64 1.76 6.55
N THR A 113 -11.09 0.58 6.82
CA THR A 113 -11.08 -0.04 8.14
C THR A 113 -9.64 -0.09 8.66
N VAL A 114 -9.36 0.72 9.68
CA VAL A 114 -8.04 0.76 10.32
C VAL A 114 -7.84 -0.47 11.19
N GLY A 115 -6.69 -1.13 11.02
CA GLY A 115 -6.27 -2.28 11.79
C GLY A 115 -5.54 -1.89 13.08
N SER A 116 -5.44 -2.84 14.01
CA SER A 116 -4.70 -2.64 15.27
C SER A 116 -3.50 -3.58 15.34
N LEU A 117 -2.33 -3.02 15.63
CA LEU A 117 -1.11 -3.78 15.87
C LEU A 117 -0.76 -3.74 17.36
N PRO A 118 -0.05 -4.76 17.87
CA PRO A 118 0.46 -4.71 19.23
C PRO A 118 1.29 -3.44 19.48
N PRO A 119 1.23 -2.85 20.69
CA PRO A 119 2.11 -1.76 21.07
C PRO A 119 3.58 -2.14 20.87
N ARG A 120 4.45 -1.17 20.60
CA ARG A 120 5.88 -1.40 20.29
C ARG A 120 6.61 -2.18 21.38
N GLU A 121 6.23 -2.00 22.64
CA GLU A 121 6.82 -2.64 23.82
C GLU A 121 6.31 -4.08 24.01
N SER A 122 5.34 -4.52 23.21
CA SER A 122 4.78 -5.86 23.26
C SER A 122 5.74 -6.90 22.69
N LYS A 123 5.79 -8.08 23.32
CA LYS A 123 6.47 -9.27 22.77
C LYS A 123 5.61 -10.01 21.73
N LYS A 124 4.36 -9.58 21.52
CA LYS A 124 3.47 -10.21 20.53
C LYS A 124 3.90 -9.83 19.12
N MET A 125 3.83 -10.80 18.22
CA MET A 125 4.06 -10.57 16.79
C MET A 125 2.99 -9.65 16.21
N SER A 126 3.42 -8.66 15.42
CA SER A 126 2.52 -7.78 14.65
C SER A 126 2.01 -8.54 13.43
N ARG A 127 0.95 -9.34 13.60
CA ARG A 127 0.39 -10.20 12.57
C ARG A 127 -0.87 -9.57 11.93
N VAL A 128 -0.95 -9.60 10.60
CA VAL A 128 -2.10 -9.19 9.79
C VAL A 128 -2.56 -10.41 9.00
N ASP A 129 -3.70 -10.98 9.37
CA ASP A 129 -4.27 -12.16 8.71
C ASP A 129 -5.32 -11.73 7.68
N LEU A 130 -5.05 -11.99 6.40
CA LEU A 130 -5.93 -11.70 5.27
C LEU A 130 -6.56 -12.97 4.66
N THR A 131 -6.36 -14.13 5.30
CA THR A 131 -6.75 -15.46 4.76
C THR A 131 -8.18 -15.87 5.05
N GLY A 132 -8.86 -15.20 5.99
CA GLY A 132 -10.20 -15.62 6.45
C GLY A 132 -10.20 -16.44 7.75
N LYS A 133 -9.02 -16.82 8.29
CA LYS A 133 -8.92 -17.68 9.48
C LYS A 133 -9.32 -16.96 10.77
N THR A 134 -8.81 -15.74 10.96
CA THR A 134 -9.05 -14.94 12.17
C THR A 134 -9.88 -13.69 11.87
N TYR A 135 -9.71 -13.10 10.69
CA TYR A 135 -10.41 -11.93 10.20
C TYR A 135 -11.03 -12.22 8.84
N PRO A 136 -12.04 -11.46 8.37
CA PRO A 136 -12.62 -11.66 7.05
C PRO A 136 -11.55 -11.67 5.96
N ARG A 137 -11.66 -12.58 5.00
CA ARG A 137 -10.81 -12.58 3.80
C ARG A 137 -10.94 -11.24 3.06
N LEU A 138 -9.95 -10.89 2.24
CA LEU A 138 -10.11 -9.78 1.31
C LEU A 138 -11.30 -10.02 0.36
N ALA A 139 -12.10 -8.99 0.11
CA ALA A 139 -13.23 -8.95 -0.80
C ALA A 139 -12.76 -8.90 -2.26
N ASN A 140 -11.96 -9.89 -2.62
CA ASN A 140 -11.34 -10.07 -3.94
C ASN A 140 -11.73 -11.40 -4.59
N GLU A 141 -12.70 -12.12 -4.01
CA GLU A 141 -13.15 -13.44 -4.48
C GLU A 141 -14.53 -13.32 -5.17
N GLY A 142 -14.61 -13.73 -6.44
CA GLY A 142 -15.84 -13.78 -7.23
C GLY A 142 -15.59 -14.32 -8.65
N PRO A 143 -16.61 -14.75 -9.41
CA PRO A 143 -16.46 -15.33 -10.77
C PRO A 143 -15.83 -14.38 -11.81
N LYS A 144 -15.60 -13.13 -11.43
CA LYS A 144 -14.87 -12.12 -12.17
C LYS A 144 -13.48 -11.99 -11.55
N ASP A 145 -12.61 -12.91 -11.91
CA ASP A 145 -11.18 -12.94 -11.58
C ASP A 145 -10.33 -11.80 -12.22
N PRO A 146 -10.90 -10.62 -12.54
CA PRO A 146 -10.09 -9.40 -12.52
C PRO A 146 -10.66 -8.24 -11.67
N ALA A 147 -11.79 -8.39 -10.98
CA ALA A 147 -12.41 -7.29 -10.23
C ALA A 147 -12.02 -7.29 -8.74
N ARG A 148 -10.72 -7.18 -8.45
CA ARG A 148 -10.27 -6.89 -7.07
C ARG A 148 -10.92 -5.59 -6.63
N SER A 149 -11.56 -5.57 -5.46
CA SER A 149 -12.24 -4.38 -4.94
C SER A 149 -11.63 -3.90 -3.63
N GLU A 150 -10.75 -4.69 -3.02
CA GLU A 150 -10.16 -4.40 -1.73
C GLU A 150 -8.64 -4.50 -1.74
N THR A 151 -7.98 -3.51 -1.16
CA THR A 151 -6.53 -3.49 -0.94
C THR A 151 -6.23 -3.36 0.55
N CYS A 152 -5.32 -4.19 1.06
CA CYS A 152 -4.71 -3.95 2.36
C CYS A 152 -3.51 -3.02 2.21
N PHE A 153 -3.54 -1.88 2.90
CA PHE A 153 -2.42 -0.96 3.00
C PHE A 153 -1.61 -1.26 4.26
N ILE A 154 -0.29 -1.24 4.12
CA ILE A 154 0.64 -1.43 5.23
C ILE A 154 1.72 -0.37 5.17
N ASN A 155 1.88 0.37 6.26
CA ASN A 155 3.06 1.20 6.48
C ASN A 155 4.01 0.45 7.40
N ALA A 156 5.06 -0.10 6.80
CA ALA A 156 6.08 -0.92 7.43
C ALA A 156 7.30 -0.09 7.88
N ALA A 157 7.12 1.20 8.19
CA ALA A 157 8.21 2.05 8.67
C ALA A 157 8.97 1.39 9.83
N ILE A 158 10.24 1.06 9.58
CA ILE A 158 11.09 0.35 10.53
C ILE A 158 11.51 1.29 11.67
N LEU A 159 11.70 2.58 11.40
CA LEU A 159 12.10 3.55 12.41
C LEU A 159 10.86 4.12 13.12
N ALA A 160 10.86 4.08 14.44
CA ALA A 160 9.75 4.51 15.31
C ALA A 160 9.93 5.93 15.88
N THR A 161 10.97 6.63 15.45
CA THR A 161 11.32 7.97 15.93
C THR A 161 11.56 8.87 14.73
N HIS A 162 11.20 10.15 14.83
CA HIS A 162 11.51 11.15 13.81
C HIS A 162 12.85 11.84 14.10
N TYR A 163 13.49 12.38 13.07
CA TYR A 163 14.66 13.23 13.23
C TYR A 163 14.28 14.47 14.08
N PRO A 164 15.10 14.90 15.05
CA PRO A 164 16.51 14.53 15.29
C PRO A 164 16.75 13.31 16.21
N HIS A 165 15.73 12.49 16.48
CA HIS A 165 15.79 11.33 17.38
C HIS A 165 16.24 11.69 18.80
N ALA A 166 15.58 12.69 19.41
CA ALA A 166 15.78 13.00 20.82
C ALA A 166 15.53 11.74 21.66
N GLY A 167 16.58 11.24 22.34
CA GLY A 167 16.53 9.98 23.09
C GLY A 167 16.93 8.72 22.30
N GLY A 168 17.51 8.88 21.10
CA GLY A 168 18.06 7.78 20.29
C GLY A 168 17.07 7.18 19.30
N ARG A 169 17.61 6.38 18.35
CA ARG A 169 16.81 5.67 17.35
C ARG A 169 16.11 4.47 18.01
N LYS A 170 14.79 4.38 17.83
CA LYS A 170 14.00 3.21 18.19
C LYS A 170 13.42 2.57 16.93
N PHE A 171 13.29 1.25 16.92
CA PHE A 171 12.82 0.50 15.77
C PHE A 171 11.51 -0.24 16.08
N ASN A 172 10.69 -0.41 15.06
CA ASN A 172 9.45 -1.17 15.09
C ASN A 172 9.74 -2.65 14.84
N SER A 173 8.91 -3.53 15.42
CA SER A 173 8.88 -4.95 15.07
C SER A 173 8.42 -5.14 13.61
N PRO A 174 8.87 -6.22 12.94
CA PRO A 174 8.33 -6.60 11.65
C PRO A 174 6.82 -6.84 11.69
N ILE A 175 6.13 -6.55 10.58
CA ILE A 175 4.74 -6.94 10.36
C ILE A 175 4.74 -8.23 9.56
N VAL A 176 4.05 -9.26 10.05
CA VAL A 176 3.87 -10.53 9.35
C VAL A 176 2.48 -10.54 8.74
N VAL A 177 2.39 -10.76 7.43
CA VAL A 177 1.13 -10.77 6.69
C VAL A 177 0.87 -12.18 6.19
N ASP A 178 -0.29 -12.73 6.52
CA ASP A 178 -0.77 -13.97 5.88
C ASP A 178 -1.69 -13.60 4.73
N LEU A 179 -1.37 -14.10 3.53
CA LEU A 179 -2.10 -13.81 2.31
C LEU A 179 -2.34 -15.10 1.52
N ASP A 180 -3.57 -15.34 1.13
CA ASP A 180 -3.89 -16.39 0.16
C ASP A 180 -3.58 -15.88 -1.25
N LEU A 181 -2.90 -16.70 -2.05
CA LEU A 181 -2.60 -16.42 -3.45
C LEU A 181 -3.24 -17.50 -4.31
N LEU A 182 -3.86 -17.10 -5.42
CA LEU A 182 -4.35 -18.05 -6.42
C LEU A 182 -3.14 -18.69 -7.08
N LEU A 183 -3.11 -20.02 -7.09
CA LEU A 183 -2.18 -20.77 -7.91
C LEU A 183 -2.76 -20.78 -9.33
N ASP A 184 -1.90 -20.66 -10.35
CA ASP A 184 -2.36 -20.86 -11.72
C ASP A 184 -2.90 -22.30 -11.82
N ASP A 185 -4.09 -22.48 -12.39
CA ASP A 185 -4.53 -23.79 -12.80
C ASP A 185 -3.51 -24.32 -13.81
N GLU A 186 -2.94 -25.50 -13.56
CA GLU A 186 -2.10 -26.18 -14.55
C GLU A 186 -2.92 -26.28 -15.84
N GLN A 187 -2.47 -25.60 -16.90
CA GLN A 187 -3.06 -25.79 -18.22
C GLN A 187 -2.87 -27.27 -18.58
N GLU A 188 -3.92 -28.08 -18.43
CA GLU A 188 -3.93 -29.42 -18.99
C GLU A 188 -3.64 -29.27 -20.48
N PRO A 189 -2.60 -29.94 -21.01
CA PRO A 189 -2.26 -29.82 -22.41
C PRO A 189 -3.46 -30.29 -23.24
N GLU A 190 -3.94 -29.44 -24.14
CA GLU A 190 -4.92 -29.81 -25.16
C GLU A 190 -4.45 -31.10 -25.83
N GLN A 191 -5.17 -32.19 -25.59
CA GLN A 191 -5.01 -33.42 -26.34
C GLN A 191 -5.56 -33.16 -27.75
N ASN A 192 -4.67 -32.92 -28.70
CA ASN A 192 -4.97 -33.00 -30.14
C ASN A 192 -5.04 -34.45 -30.61
#